data_AF-A0A1W1UHV2-F1
#
_entry.id   AF-A0A1W1UHV2-F1
#
_cell.length_a   1.000
_cell.length_b   1.000
_cell.length_c   1.000
_cell.angle_alpha   90.00
_cell.angle_beta   90.00
_cell.angle_gamma   90.00
#
_symmetry.space_group_name_H-M   'P 1'
#
loop_
_entity.id
_entity.type
_entity.pdbx_description
1 polymer ?
#
loop_
_entity_poly.entity_id
_entity_poly.type
_entity_poly.pdbx_seq_one_letter_code
_entity_poly.pdbx_strand_id
1 'polypeptide(L)'
;MGKCNGYEVVDYLYGYITKNYSGAVLVEENSLDLPNFLQNEFKQPNKNCSIVSITRVISYYQDYFSNISEQEIFDQVFTIAKSYGFSDAIGTLPVKIDDIMKDYFRFYGIKIKAKGKYFSNFYNPVKSEIDKGRPLLMNIAFGEYHNHTVTITGYKIFKFKGMNIKFIEVIDGWRKTKTYIDYNIFSHSLLSAGVCSYNTLEILKK
;
A
#
# COMPACT_ATOMS: atom_id res chain seq x y z
N MET A 1 19.20 5.92 -19.47
CA MET A 1 17.81 6.00 -18.98
C MET A 1 17.71 7.17 -18.02
N GLY A 2 17.05 8.26 -18.43
CA GLY A 2 16.89 9.45 -17.57
C GLY A 2 16.03 9.12 -16.36
N LYS A 3 16.39 9.66 -15.18
CA LYS A 3 15.52 9.64 -14.00
C LYS A 3 14.17 10.21 -14.42
N CYS A 4 13.12 9.41 -14.40
CA CYS A 4 11.78 9.94 -14.50
C CYS A 4 11.62 10.87 -13.30
N ASN A 5 11.50 12.19 -13.52
CA ASN A 5 11.20 13.15 -12.46
C ASN A 5 9.94 12.64 -11.75
N GLY A 6 10.12 12.19 -10.50
CA GLY A 6 9.10 11.45 -9.77
C GLY A 6 8.16 12.36 -8.99
N TYR A 7 7.24 11.73 -8.28
CA TYR A 7 6.50 12.36 -7.20
C TYR A 7 7.37 12.40 -5.93
N GLU A 8 7.00 13.25 -4.98
CA GLU A 8 7.60 13.32 -3.65
C GLU A 8 6.71 12.65 -2.60
N VAL A 9 7.32 12.11 -1.55
CA VAL A 9 6.59 11.70 -0.35
C VAL A 9 6.29 12.92 0.50
N VAL A 10 5.01 13.11 0.80
CA VAL A 10 4.51 14.25 1.55
C VAL A 10 4.36 13.87 3.02
N ASP A 11 5.33 14.25 3.84
CA ASP A 11 5.33 14.02 5.29
C ASP A 11 4.37 14.98 6.04
N TYR A 12 4.24 16.23 5.57
CA TYR A 12 3.34 17.24 6.13
C TYR A 12 2.36 17.77 5.08
N LEU A 13 1.19 17.12 5.00
CA LEU A 13 0.19 17.39 3.96
C LEU A 13 -0.30 18.85 3.95
N TYR A 14 -0.64 19.44 5.09
CA TYR A 14 -1.21 20.80 5.07
C TYR A 14 -0.17 21.86 4.69
N GLY A 15 1.10 21.68 5.06
CA GLY A 15 2.19 22.52 4.55
C GLY A 15 2.38 22.34 3.05
N TYR A 16 2.30 21.10 2.58
CA TYR A 16 2.34 20.78 1.15
C TYR A 16 1.21 21.44 0.35
N ILE A 17 -0.02 21.36 0.85
CA ILE A 17 -1.19 22.02 0.27
C ILE A 17 -1.01 23.53 0.28
N THR A 18 -0.58 24.13 1.38
CA THR A 18 -0.36 25.58 1.47
C THR A 18 0.67 26.05 0.46
N LYS A 19 1.74 25.28 0.26
CA LYS A 19 2.83 25.58 -0.68
C LYS A 19 2.41 25.41 -2.15
N ASN A 20 1.75 24.30 -2.49
CA ASN A 20 1.54 23.90 -3.89
C ASN A 20 0.11 24.13 -4.40
N TYR A 21 -0.86 24.18 -3.49
CA TYR A 21 -2.30 24.27 -3.77
C TYR A 21 -2.97 25.29 -2.84
N SER A 22 -2.36 26.47 -2.64
CA SER A 22 -2.85 27.49 -1.72
C SER A 22 -4.31 27.88 -1.99
N GLY A 23 -5.16 27.75 -0.97
CA GLY A 23 -6.61 27.93 -1.08
C GLY A 23 -7.41 26.69 -1.47
N ALA A 24 -6.77 25.51 -1.55
CA ALA A 24 -7.49 24.25 -1.69
C ALA A 24 -8.29 23.91 -0.43
N VAL A 25 -9.48 23.35 -0.62
CA VAL A 25 -10.42 23.01 0.46
C VAL A 25 -10.61 21.49 0.51
N LEU A 26 -10.46 20.88 1.68
CA LEU A 26 -10.74 19.44 1.85
C LEU A 26 -12.23 19.19 1.61
N VAL A 27 -12.55 18.22 0.74
CA VAL A 27 -13.94 17.86 0.42
C VAL A 27 -14.29 16.42 0.74
N GLU A 28 -13.31 15.53 0.80
CA GLU A 28 -13.54 14.13 1.11
C GLU A 28 -12.29 13.51 1.71
N GLU A 29 -12.45 12.63 2.70
CA GLU A 29 -11.37 11.83 3.25
C GLU A 29 -11.89 10.53 3.84
N ASN A 30 -11.00 9.54 3.88
CA ASN A 30 -11.22 8.33 4.65
C ASN A 30 -9.86 7.75 5.04
N SER A 31 -9.74 7.21 6.24
CA SER A 31 -8.50 6.69 6.80
C SER A 31 -8.80 5.49 7.70
N LEU A 32 -8.10 4.40 7.46
CA LEU A 32 -8.17 3.17 8.24
C LEU A 32 -7.04 3.16 9.26
N ASP A 33 -7.34 2.67 10.46
CA ASP A 33 -6.34 2.47 11.51
C ASP A 33 -5.72 1.08 11.39
N LEU A 34 -4.40 1.02 11.26
CA LEU A 34 -3.62 -0.19 11.05
C LEU A 34 -2.35 -0.14 11.91
N PRO A 35 -1.83 -1.31 12.34
CA PRO A 35 -0.53 -1.38 13.01
C PRO A 35 0.58 -0.72 12.20
N ASN A 36 1.39 0.12 12.86
CA ASN A 36 2.42 0.92 12.19
C ASN A 36 3.85 0.54 12.62
N PHE A 37 4.23 -0.68 12.29
CA PHE A 37 5.60 -1.18 12.47
C PHE A 37 6.51 -0.82 11.29
N LEU A 38 7.81 -0.72 11.56
CA LEU A 38 8.86 -0.51 10.56
C LEU A 38 9.38 -1.83 9.98
N GLN A 39 9.94 -1.78 8.78
CA GLN A 39 10.56 -2.96 8.16
C GLN A 39 11.74 -3.51 8.95
N ASN A 40 12.51 -2.63 9.58
CA ASN A 40 13.69 -2.99 10.36
C ASN A 40 13.37 -3.51 11.77
N GLU A 41 12.09 -3.55 12.15
CA GLU A 41 11.64 -4.15 13.41
C GLU A 41 11.47 -5.68 13.29
N PHE A 42 11.46 -6.24 12.08
CA PHE A 42 11.34 -7.69 11.86
C PHE A 42 12.69 -8.36 11.59
N LYS A 43 12.77 -9.66 11.90
CA LYS A 43 13.84 -10.55 11.46
C LYS A 43 13.90 -10.51 9.92
N GLN A 44 15.07 -10.25 9.33
CA GLN A 44 15.28 -10.00 7.88
C GLN A 44 14.84 -8.61 7.41
N PRO A 45 15.56 -7.53 7.77
CA PRO A 45 15.18 -6.15 7.44
C PRO A 45 15.36 -5.79 5.96
N ASN A 46 16.04 -6.62 5.17
CA ASN A 46 16.41 -6.31 3.80
C ASN A 46 15.38 -6.86 2.80
N LYS A 47 14.93 -6.01 1.87
CA LYS A 47 14.00 -6.35 0.76
C LYS A 47 12.68 -7.00 1.18
N ASN A 48 12.26 -6.80 2.43
CA ASN A 48 11.05 -7.38 3.02
C ASN A 48 9.81 -6.46 2.88
N CYS A 49 9.88 -5.35 2.14
CA CYS A 49 8.81 -4.34 2.03
C CYS A 49 7.42 -4.92 1.72
N SER A 50 7.33 -5.86 0.77
CA SER A 50 6.09 -6.54 0.44
C SER A 50 5.59 -7.44 1.56
N ILE A 51 6.50 -8.17 2.23
CA ILE A 51 6.16 -9.08 3.35
C ILE A 51 5.64 -8.27 4.54
N VAL A 52 6.30 -7.16 4.87
CA VAL A 52 5.87 -6.25 5.94
C VAL A 52 4.53 -5.60 5.60
N SER A 53 4.32 -5.18 4.35
CA SER A 53 3.01 -4.65 3.92
C SER A 53 1.90 -5.69 3.96
N ILE A 54 2.18 -6.94 3.57
CA ILE A 54 1.22 -8.05 3.69
C ILE A 54 0.92 -8.33 5.16
N THR A 55 1.95 -8.40 6.01
CA THR A 55 1.82 -8.58 7.47
C THR A 55 0.87 -7.53 8.04
N ARG A 56 1.02 -6.26 7.64
CA ARG A 56 0.20 -5.15 8.16
C ARG A 56 -1.27 -5.30 7.80
N VAL A 57 -1.55 -5.68 6.55
CA VAL A 57 -2.92 -5.93 6.09
C VAL A 57 -3.51 -7.16 6.77
N ILE A 58 -2.72 -8.20 7.03
CA ILE A 58 -3.19 -9.38 7.76
C ILE A 58 -3.48 -9.04 9.23
N SER A 59 -2.60 -8.29 9.90
CA SER A 59 -2.82 -7.84 11.28
C SER A 59 -4.09 -7.00 11.41
N TYR A 60 -4.42 -6.18 10.42
CA TYR A 60 -5.70 -5.45 10.38
C TYR A 60 -6.93 -6.37 10.40
N TYR A 61 -6.81 -7.58 9.86
CA TYR A 61 -7.90 -8.55 9.81
C TYR A 61 -7.81 -9.63 10.89
N GLN A 62 -6.86 -9.57 11.83
CA GLN A 62 -6.61 -10.67 12.77
C GLN A 62 -7.87 -11.06 13.57
N ASP A 63 -8.68 -10.07 13.97
CA ASP A 63 -9.94 -10.29 14.72
C ASP A 63 -10.94 -11.24 14.01
N TYR A 64 -10.77 -11.48 12.71
CA TYR A 64 -11.59 -12.42 11.94
C TYR A 64 -11.14 -13.88 12.08
N PHE A 65 -9.92 -14.17 12.56
CA PHE A 65 -9.37 -15.55 12.53
C PHE A 65 -8.26 -15.92 13.51
N SER A 66 -7.54 -14.97 14.08
CA SER A 66 -6.43 -15.28 14.98
C SER A 66 -6.15 -14.12 15.95
N ASN A 67 -5.30 -14.37 16.94
CA ASN A 67 -4.74 -13.33 17.78
C ASN A 67 -3.30 -13.72 18.10
N ILE A 68 -2.42 -13.54 17.11
CA ILE A 68 -0.99 -13.86 17.18
C ILE A 68 -0.19 -12.57 16.95
N SER A 69 1.06 -12.55 17.42
CA SER A 69 1.89 -11.34 17.30
C SER A 69 2.21 -10.99 15.84
N GLU A 70 2.51 -9.72 15.57
CA GLU A 70 2.92 -9.28 14.23
C GLU A 70 4.17 -10.01 13.74
N GLN A 71 5.09 -10.36 14.64
CA GLN A 71 6.27 -11.16 14.30
C GLN A 71 5.90 -12.59 13.87
N GLU A 72 4.91 -13.21 14.51
CA GLU A 72 4.42 -14.53 14.09
C GLU A 72 3.72 -14.47 12.73
N ILE A 73 2.90 -13.44 12.48
CA ILE A 73 2.31 -13.21 11.16
C ILE A 73 3.43 -13.04 10.12
N PHE A 74 4.42 -12.21 10.42
CA PHE A 74 5.56 -11.99 9.54
C PHE A 74 6.30 -13.28 9.22
N ASP A 75 6.61 -14.12 10.22
CA ASP A 75 7.35 -15.37 10.03
C ASP A 75 6.56 -16.36 9.15
N GLN A 76 5.23 -16.41 9.30
CA GLN A 76 4.34 -17.21 8.44
C GLN A 76 4.30 -16.68 7.01
N VAL A 77 4.09 -15.37 6.82
CA VAL A 77 4.07 -14.72 5.49
C VAL A 77 5.42 -14.88 4.81
N PHE A 78 6.52 -14.73 5.53
CA PHE A 78 7.88 -14.91 5.02
C PHE A 78 8.11 -16.34 4.52
N THR A 79 7.60 -17.33 5.26
CA THR A 79 7.68 -18.74 4.85
C THR A 79 6.91 -19.00 3.55
N ILE A 80 5.71 -18.44 3.42
CA ILE A 80 4.91 -18.53 2.18
C ILE A 80 5.61 -17.75 1.05
N ALA A 81 6.14 -16.56 1.31
CA ALA A 81 6.83 -15.77 0.29
C ALA A 81 8.04 -16.52 -0.30
N LYS A 82 8.78 -17.30 0.50
CA LYS A 82 9.86 -18.18 0.01
C LYS A 82 9.36 -19.24 -0.97
N SER A 83 8.19 -19.85 -0.75
CA SER A 83 7.64 -20.82 -1.71
C SER A 83 7.22 -20.17 -3.04
N TYR A 84 6.98 -18.85 -3.03
CA TYR A 84 6.71 -18.03 -4.21
C TYR A 84 7.96 -17.35 -4.81
N GLY A 85 9.17 -17.75 -4.38
CA GLY A 85 10.43 -17.29 -4.98
C GLY A 85 11.01 -16.02 -4.38
N PHE A 86 10.60 -15.64 -3.15
CA PHE A 86 11.31 -14.61 -2.40
C PHE A 86 12.79 -14.98 -2.22
N SER A 87 13.67 -14.00 -2.41
CA SER A 87 15.10 -14.10 -2.07
C SER A 87 15.67 -12.75 -1.66
N ASP A 88 16.75 -12.75 -0.89
CA ASP A 88 17.47 -11.52 -0.52
C ASP A 88 18.10 -10.81 -1.74
N ALA A 89 18.18 -11.47 -2.89
CA ALA A 89 18.64 -10.90 -4.14
C ALA A 89 17.53 -10.09 -4.86
N ILE A 90 16.28 -10.57 -4.83
CA ILE A 90 15.19 -10.03 -5.66
C ILE A 90 14.09 -9.35 -4.83
N GLY A 91 13.90 -9.77 -3.58
CA GLY A 91 12.70 -9.49 -2.80
C GLY A 91 11.52 -10.36 -3.23
N THR A 92 10.30 -9.89 -3.02
CA THR A 92 9.07 -10.58 -3.47
C THR A 92 8.77 -10.24 -4.93
N LEU A 93 8.43 -11.25 -5.75
CA LEU A 93 7.97 -11.01 -7.11
C LEU A 93 6.62 -10.25 -7.09
N PRO A 94 6.48 -9.08 -7.75
CA PRO A 94 5.27 -8.26 -7.64
C PRO A 94 3.97 -8.97 -8.04
N VAL A 95 4.05 -9.91 -9.00
CA VAL A 95 2.92 -10.71 -9.49
C VAL A 95 2.49 -11.84 -8.55
N LYS A 96 3.16 -12.01 -7.40
CA LYS A 96 2.91 -13.08 -6.42
C LYS A 96 2.32 -12.61 -5.10
N ILE A 97 2.16 -11.30 -4.92
CA ILE A 97 1.68 -10.73 -3.66
C ILE A 97 0.25 -11.20 -3.33
N ASP A 98 -0.65 -11.25 -4.32
CA ASP A 98 -2.01 -11.74 -4.12
C ASP A 98 -2.05 -13.26 -3.87
N ASP A 99 -1.18 -14.03 -4.50
CA ASP A 99 -1.03 -15.47 -4.26
C ASP A 99 -0.54 -15.75 -2.82
N ILE A 100 0.44 -15.00 -2.32
CA ILE A 100 0.91 -15.10 -0.93
C ILE A 100 -0.24 -14.83 0.06
N MET A 101 -1.04 -13.79 -0.18
CA MET A 101 -2.22 -13.52 0.65
C MET A 101 -3.24 -14.67 0.58
N LYS A 102 -3.54 -15.20 -0.60
CA LYS A 102 -4.45 -16.36 -0.77
C LYS A 102 -4.01 -17.56 0.04
N ASP A 103 -2.73 -17.90 -0.01
CA ASP A 103 -2.18 -19.06 0.69
C ASP A 103 -2.19 -18.86 2.21
N TYR A 104 -1.87 -17.65 2.70
CA TYR A 104 -1.98 -17.33 4.12
C TYR A 104 -3.41 -17.54 4.65
N PHE A 105 -4.40 -16.94 3.98
CA PHE A 105 -5.79 -17.04 4.42
C PHE A 105 -6.36 -18.47 4.24
N ARG A 106 -5.87 -19.23 3.25
CA ARG A 106 -6.25 -20.63 3.06
C ARG A 106 -5.82 -21.50 4.25
N PHE A 107 -4.65 -21.25 4.83
CA PHE A 107 -4.18 -21.96 6.02
C PHE A 107 -5.16 -21.84 7.20
N TYR A 108 -5.80 -20.67 7.36
CA TYR A 108 -6.83 -20.41 8.37
C TYR A 108 -8.26 -20.77 7.92
N GLY A 109 -8.43 -21.40 6.75
CA GLY A 109 -9.75 -21.78 6.23
C GLY A 109 -10.66 -20.60 5.88
N ILE A 110 -10.08 -19.40 5.67
CA ILE A 110 -10.84 -18.20 5.32
C ILE A 110 -10.95 -18.07 3.81
N LYS A 111 -12.19 -17.85 3.35
CA LYS A 111 -12.45 -17.53 1.95
C LYS A 111 -12.19 -16.05 1.70
N ILE A 112 -11.33 -15.75 0.74
CA ILE A 112 -10.99 -14.38 0.35
C ILE A 112 -11.04 -14.19 -1.17
N LYS A 113 -11.13 -12.94 -1.62
CA LYS A 113 -10.74 -12.52 -2.97
C LYS A 113 -9.55 -11.58 -2.85
N ALA A 114 -8.37 -12.05 -3.27
CA ALA A 114 -7.21 -11.19 -3.48
C ALA A 114 -6.91 -11.08 -4.98
N LYS A 115 -6.57 -9.87 -5.43
CA LYS A 115 -6.26 -9.58 -6.84
C LYS A 115 -5.20 -8.49 -6.98
N GLY A 116 -4.21 -8.75 -7.83
CA GLY A 116 -3.36 -7.72 -8.43
C GLY A 116 -4.13 -6.92 -9.49
N LYS A 117 -4.09 -5.60 -9.40
CA LYS A 117 -4.69 -4.67 -10.35
C LYS A 117 -3.59 -3.80 -10.98
N TYR A 118 -3.48 -3.89 -12.30
CA TYR A 118 -2.55 -3.13 -13.13
C TYR A 118 -3.32 -2.06 -13.91
N PHE A 119 -2.66 -0.99 -14.35
CA PHE A 119 -3.29 0.10 -15.13
C PHE A 119 -4.55 0.69 -14.48
N SER A 120 -4.55 0.78 -13.16
CA SER A 120 -5.69 1.25 -12.38
C SER A 120 -5.55 2.72 -11.98
N ASN A 121 -6.61 3.30 -11.44
CA ASN A 121 -6.63 4.71 -11.05
C ASN A 121 -6.99 4.92 -9.57
N PHE A 122 -7.00 6.17 -9.13
CA PHE A 122 -7.36 6.54 -7.77
C PHE A 122 -8.78 6.09 -7.35
N TYR A 123 -9.78 6.19 -8.22
CA TYR A 123 -11.15 5.84 -7.84
C TYR A 123 -11.35 4.32 -7.74
N ASN A 124 -10.67 3.55 -8.60
CA ASN A 124 -10.62 2.09 -8.53
C ASN A 124 -9.18 1.61 -8.82
N PRO A 125 -8.49 1.00 -7.83
CA PRO A 125 -9.05 0.49 -6.57
C PRO A 125 -9.12 1.47 -5.40
N VAL A 126 -8.24 2.47 -5.32
CA VAL A 126 -7.87 3.08 -4.03
C VAL A 126 -9.09 3.56 -3.23
N LYS A 127 -9.85 4.53 -3.75
CA LYS A 127 -11.03 5.06 -3.07
C LYS A 127 -12.06 3.95 -2.78
N SER A 128 -12.37 3.14 -3.80
CA SER A 128 -13.41 2.10 -3.69
C SER A 128 -13.12 1.00 -2.66
N GLU A 129 -11.85 0.71 -2.37
CA GLU A 129 -11.45 -0.27 -1.36
C GLU A 129 -11.46 0.37 0.03
N ILE A 130 -10.88 1.56 0.17
CA ILE A 130 -10.86 2.29 1.44
C ILE A 130 -12.28 2.61 1.93
N ASP A 131 -13.19 3.02 1.04
CA ASP A 131 -14.60 3.26 1.39
C ASP A 131 -15.33 2.00 1.90
N LYS A 132 -14.80 0.81 1.60
CA LYS A 132 -15.33 -0.46 2.09
C LYS A 132 -14.62 -0.97 3.34
N GLY A 133 -13.73 -0.17 3.93
CA GLY A 133 -12.93 -0.57 5.09
C GLY A 133 -11.85 -1.59 4.74
N ARG A 134 -11.31 -1.55 3.51
CA ARG A 134 -10.34 -2.55 3.02
C ARG A 134 -9.02 -1.86 2.66
N PRO A 135 -7.94 -2.04 3.45
CA PRO A 135 -6.63 -1.57 3.06
C PRO A 135 -6.11 -2.37 1.86
N LEU A 136 -5.18 -1.79 1.13
CA LEU A 136 -4.61 -2.38 -0.08
C LEU A 136 -3.12 -2.08 -0.17
N LEU A 137 -2.39 -2.92 -0.89
CA LEU A 137 -0.95 -2.72 -1.10
C LEU A 137 -0.73 -2.01 -2.43
N MET A 138 0.34 -1.23 -2.52
CA MET A 138 0.76 -0.56 -3.75
C MET A 138 2.24 -0.81 -3.98
N ASN A 139 2.56 -1.40 -5.13
CA ASN A 139 3.93 -1.58 -5.58
C ASN A 139 4.30 -0.43 -6.51
N ILE A 140 5.44 0.21 -6.28
CA ILE A 140 5.90 1.39 -7.02
C ILE A 140 7.30 1.12 -7.56
N ALA A 141 7.50 1.31 -8.86
CA ALA A 141 8.75 1.02 -9.55
C ALA A 141 9.60 2.27 -9.86
N PHE A 142 9.27 3.45 -9.30
CA PHE A 142 9.94 4.72 -9.61
C PHE A 142 9.77 5.76 -8.50
N GLY A 143 10.42 6.91 -8.65
CA GLY A 143 10.31 8.03 -7.70
C GLY A 143 10.96 7.71 -6.36
N GLU A 144 10.46 8.33 -5.29
CA GLU A 144 11.00 8.13 -3.95
C GLU A 144 10.78 6.71 -3.41
N TYR A 145 9.62 6.09 -3.70
CA TYR A 145 9.37 4.66 -3.40
C TYR A 145 9.79 3.75 -4.56
N HIS A 146 10.94 4.00 -5.20
CA HIS A 146 11.45 3.14 -6.27
C HIS A 146 11.70 1.70 -5.79
N ASN A 147 11.08 0.73 -6.47
CA ASN A 147 11.11 -0.70 -6.16
C ASN A 147 10.66 -1.00 -4.71
N HIS A 148 9.55 -0.37 -4.32
CA HIS A 148 9.05 -0.47 -2.95
C HIS A 148 7.55 -0.75 -2.91
N THR A 149 7.13 -1.45 -1.84
CA THR A 149 5.75 -1.80 -1.58
C THR A 149 5.29 -1.07 -0.33
N VAL A 150 4.21 -0.32 -0.45
CA VAL A 150 3.59 0.44 0.65
C VAL A 150 2.18 -0.06 0.91
N THR A 151 1.68 0.17 2.13
CA THR A 151 0.28 -0.11 2.49
C THR A 151 -0.53 1.18 2.34
N ILE A 152 -1.53 1.19 1.47
CA ILE A 152 -2.50 2.29 1.39
C ILE A 152 -3.52 2.09 2.51
N THR A 153 -3.66 3.14 3.32
CA THR A 153 -4.55 3.15 4.49
C THR A 153 -5.64 4.19 4.39
N GLY A 154 -5.56 5.11 3.43
CA GLY A 154 -6.56 6.16 3.31
C GLY A 154 -6.39 7.01 2.06
N TYR A 155 -7.20 8.05 1.98
CA TYR A 155 -7.08 9.09 0.97
C TYR A 155 -7.64 10.41 1.48
N LYS A 156 -7.22 11.51 0.83
CA LYS A 156 -7.81 12.84 0.97
C LYS A 156 -8.04 13.44 -0.41
N ILE A 157 -9.15 14.15 -0.60
CA ILE A 157 -9.48 14.86 -1.83
C ILE A 157 -9.73 16.32 -1.47
N PHE A 158 -8.98 17.21 -2.14
CA PHE A 158 -9.16 18.65 -2.02
C PHE A 158 -9.76 19.23 -3.31
N LYS A 159 -10.59 20.25 -3.19
CA LYS A 159 -11.04 21.08 -4.31
C LYS A 159 -10.09 22.26 -4.46
N PHE A 160 -9.51 22.44 -5.64
CA PHE A 160 -8.61 23.54 -5.96
C PHE A 160 -8.86 24.04 -7.38
N LYS A 161 -9.24 25.31 -7.54
CA LYS A 161 -9.48 25.95 -8.85
C LYS A 161 -10.36 25.10 -9.79
N GLY A 162 -11.45 24.54 -9.26
CA GLY A 162 -12.37 23.69 -10.01
C GLY A 162 -11.94 22.22 -10.17
N MET A 163 -10.71 21.86 -9.82
CA MET A 163 -10.16 20.49 -9.93
C MET A 163 -10.17 19.75 -8.59
N ASN A 164 -10.17 18.42 -8.64
CA ASN A 164 -10.01 17.57 -7.45
C ASN A 164 -8.54 17.12 -7.36
N ILE A 165 -7.84 17.57 -6.32
CA ILE A 165 -6.47 17.18 -5.99
C ILE A 165 -6.53 16.01 -5.02
N LYS A 166 -6.14 14.83 -5.51
CA LYS A 166 -6.22 13.55 -4.80
C LYS A 166 -4.89 13.21 -4.13
N PHE A 167 -4.97 12.76 -2.89
CA PHE A 167 -3.84 12.24 -2.12
C PHE A 167 -4.12 10.83 -1.65
N ILE A 168 -3.13 9.95 -1.76
CA ILE A 168 -3.15 8.60 -1.18
C ILE A 168 -2.40 8.65 0.14
N GLU A 169 -3.02 8.19 1.22
CA GLU A 169 -2.38 8.04 2.53
C GLU A 169 -1.75 6.64 2.64
N VAL A 170 -0.46 6.58 3.01
CA VAL A 170 0.31 5.35 3.05
C VAL A 170 1.06 5.15 4.36
N ILE A 171 1.25 3.88 4.72
CA ILE A 171 2.30 3.43 5.64
C ILE A 171 3.38 2.76 4.80
N ASP A 172 4.57 3.35 4.77
CA ASP A 172 5.68 2.92 3.92
C ASP A 172 6.64 1.91 4.57
N GLY A 173 6.53 1.71 5.89
CA GLY A 173 7.42 0.85 6.66
C GLY A 173 8.86 1.37 6.76
N TRP A 174 9.13 2.61 6.36
CA TRP A 174 10.38 3.35 6.62
C TRP A 174 10.20 4.41 7.70
N ARG A 175 8.98 4.97 7.81
CA ARG A 175 8.61 6.03 8.75
C ARG A 175 7.53 5.55 9.74
N LYS A 176 7.55 6.09 10.97
CA LYS A 176 6.53 5.83 12.01
C LYS A 176 5.30 6.74 11.90
N THR A 177 5.22 7.55 10.87
CA THR A 177 4.09 8.43 10.58
C THR A 177 3.54 8.09 9.22
N LYS A 178 2.20 8.17 9.07
CA LYS A 178 1.57 8.07 7.76
C LYS A 178 2.07 9.21 6.88
N THR A 179 2.33 8.90 5.61
CA THR A 179 2.74 9.87 4.60
C THR A 179 1.73 9.91 3.47
N TYR A 180 1.87 10.89 2.57
CA TYR A 180 0.95 11.06 1.47
C TYR A 180 1.66 11.06 0.13
N ILE A 181 0.98 10.55 -0.89
CA ILE A 181 1.38 10.65 -2.30
C ILE A 181 0.39 11.59 -2.98
N ASP A 182 0.86 12.68 -3.58
CA ASP A 182 0.03 13.46 -4.50
C ASP A 182 -0.25 12.63 -5.74
N TYR A 183 -1.48 12.11 -5.83
CA TYR A 183 -1.85 11.21 -6.90
C TYR A 183 -1.89 11.90 -8.27
N ASN A 184 -2.16 13.20 -8.30
CA ASN A 184 -2.26 13.93 -9.56
C ASN A 184 -0.87 14.00 -10.19
N ILE A 185 0.15 14.38 -9.41
CA ILE A 185 1.55 14.35 -9.84
C ILE A 185 1.99 12.91 -10.14
N PHE A 186 1.73 11.98 -9.22
CA PHE A 186 2.09 10.56 -9.38
C PHE A 186 1.55 9.96 -10.69
N SER A 187 0.28 10.23 -11.02
CA SER A 187 -0.39 9.66 -12.18
C SER A 187 0.10 10.22 -13.51
N HIS A 188 0.59 11.46 -13.55
CA HIS A 188 1.27 11.99 -14.74
C HIS A 188 2.53 11.19 -15.08
N SER A 189 3.25 10.70 -14.08
CA SER A 189 4.40 9.80 -14.26
C SER A 189 3.99 8.36 -14.63
N LEU A 190 2.75 7.94 -14.35
CA LEU A 190 2.23 6.60 -14.68
C LEU A 190 1.80 6.44 -16.13
N LEU A 191 1.25 7.50 -16.73
CA LEU A 191 0.66 7.51 -18.07
C LEU A 191 1.67 7.15 -19.19
N SER A 192 2.94 6.99 -18.85
CA SER A 192 4.01 6.62 -19.77
C SER A 192 4.56 5.19 -19.62
N ALA A 193 4.24 4.41 -18.56
CA ALA A 193 5.05 3.19 -18.33
C ALA A 193 4.46 2.01 -17.50
N GLY A 194 3.23 2.03 -16.98
CA GLY A 194 2.71 0.86 -16.22
C GLY A 194 3.52 0.54 -14.95
N VAL A 195 4.05 1.59 -14.30
CA VAL A 195 5.08 1.52 -13.24
C VAL A 195 4.54 1.38 -11.81
N CYS A 196 3.24 1.09 -11.65
CA CYS A 196 2.67 0.71 -10.36
C CYS A 196 1.61 -0.39 -10.50
N SER A 197 1.40 -1.12 -9.42
CA SER A 197 0.28 -2.06 -9.28
C SER A 197 -0.32 -1.96 -7.89
N TYR A 198 -1.57 -2.37 -7.77
CA TYR A 198 -2.29 -2.44 -6.49
C TYR A 198 -2.64 -3.89 -6.18
N ASN A 199 -2.59 -4.29 -4.93
CA ASN A 199 -3.10 -5.60 -4.50
C ASN A 199 -4.24 -5.39 -3.51
N THR A 200 -5.44 -5.81 -3.90
CA THR A 200 -6.67 -5.69 -3.11
C THR A 200 -6.99 -6.99 -2.41
N LEU A 201 -7.63 -6.92 -1.25
CA LEU A 201 -8.05 -8.05 -0.44
C LEU A 201 -9.47 -7.85 0.09
N GLU A 202 -10.34 -8.84 -0.13
CA GLU A 202 -11.71 -8.91 0.41
C GLU A 202 -11.88 -10.23 1.16
N ILE A 203 -12.21 -10.17 2.45
CA ILE A 203 -12.67 -11.33 3.20
C ILE A 203 -14.14 -11.60 2.85
N LEU A 204 -14.42 -12.84 2.41
CA LEU A 204 -15.78 -13.28 2.11
C LEU A 204 -16.40 -13.81 3.39
N LYS A 205 -17.37 -13.06 3.94
CA LYS A 205 -18.18 -13.54 5.06
C LYS A 205 -18.91 -14.81 4.63
N LYS A 206 -18.95 -15.80 5.53
CA LYS A 206 -19.77 -17.00 5.38
C LYS A 206 -21.24 -16.64 5.48
#